data_AF-A0A6L6DY05-F1
#
_entry.id   AF-A0A6L6DY05-F1
#
_cell.length_a   1.000
_cell.length_b   1.000
_cell.length_c   1.000
_cell.angle_alpha   90.00
_cell.angle_beta   90.00
_cell.angle_gamma   90.00
#
_symmetry.space_group_name_H-M   'P 1'
#
loop_
_entity.id
_entity.type
_entity.pdbx_description
1 polymer ?
#
loop_
_entity_poly.entity_id
_entity_poly.type
_entity_poly.pdbx_seq_one_letter_code
_entity_poly.pdbx_strand_id
1 'polypeptide(L)'
;MSHEFPEVLHVSGLGLSQSTDLQIWQLATAQQLTIISKDSDFLNFTTQTNGFPKFIWLKMPSANTESMARVILEHRTHISEFSQSNEVRLIIPVRPPEEVATV
;
A
#
# COMPACT_ATOMS: atom_id res chain seq x y z
N MET A 1 -4.67 -13.15 15.69
CA MET A 1 -4.62 -12.57 14.33
C MET A 1 -3.16 -12.40 13.87
N SER A 2 -2.33 -13.44 13.97
CA SER A 2 -0.88 -13.35 13.75
C SER A 2 -0.29 -14.57 13.05
N HIS A 3 -1.12 -15.45 12.49
CA HIS A 3 -0.67 -16.71 11.87
C HIS A 3 -0.87 -16.78 10.35
N GLU A 4 -1.53 -15.81 9.74
CA GLU A 4 -1.87 -15.86 8.31
C GLU A 4 -1.12 -14.83 7.44
N PHE A 5 -0.31 -13.95 8.03
CA PHE A 5 0.30 -12.82 7.31
C PHE A 5 1.75 -12.51 7.75
N PRO A 6 2.71 -13.43 7.55
CA PRO A 6 4.10 -13.20 7.94
C PRO A 6 4.83 -12.13 7.11
N GLU A 7 4.32 -11.79 5.92
CA GLU A 7 5.01 -10.90 4.96
C GLU A 7 4.45 -9.47 4.91
N VAL A 8 3.36 -9.18 5.63
CA VAL A 8 2.73 -7.85 5.65
C VAL A 8 3.09 -7.14 6.96
N LEU A 9 4.00 -6.17 6.87
CA LEU A 9 4.33 -5.29 7.98
C LEU A 9 3.30 -4.16 8.06
N HIS A 10 2.39 -4.25 9.03
CA HIS A 10 1.45 -3.16 9.32
C HIS A 10 2.17 -2.00 10.01
N VAL A 11 1.82 -0.76 9.66
CA VAL A 11 2.44 0.48 10.19
C VAL A 11 2.35 0.56 11.72
N SER A 12 1.30 -0.01 12.33
CA SER A 12 1.17 -0.12 13.80
C SER A 12 2.11 -1.16 14.43
N GLY A 13 2.54 -2.19 13.69
CA GLY A 13 3.55 -3.14 14.13
C GLY A 13 4.98 -2.60 14.06
N LEU A 14 5.19 -1.51 13.31
CA LEU A 14 6.48 -0.81 13.17
C LEU A 14 6.63 0.37 14.14
N GLY A 15 5.64 0.64 15.01
CA GLY A 15 5.68 1.79 15.93
C GLY A 15 5.59 3.15 15.24
N LEU A 16 5.22 3.19 13.96
CA LEU A 16 5.16 4.40 13.13
C LEU A 16 3.83 5.15 13.24
N SER A 17 2.97 4.76 14.20
CA SER A 17 1.66 5.40 14.41
C SER A 17 1.73 6.88 14.81
N GLN A 18 2.91 7.39 15.21
CA GLN A 18 3.15 8.79 15.54
C GLN A 18 4.11 9.50 14.58
N SER A 19 4.58 8.82 13.54
CA SER A 19 5.51 9.38 12.56
C SER A 19 4.77 10.21 11.51
N THR A 20 5.38 11.29 11.06
CA THR A 20 4.82 12.11 9.98
C THR A 20 4.98 11.41 8.62
N ASP A 21 4.17 11.79 7.63
CA ASP A 21 4.24 11.21 6.28
C ASP A 21 5.65 11.32 5.68
N LEU A 22 6.34 12.44 5.94
CA LEU A 22 7.74 12.64 5.52
C LEU A 22 8.70 11.65 6.19
N GLN A 23 8.53 11.40 7.50
CA GLN A 23 9.37 10.45 8.23
C GLN A 23 9.15 9.02 7.73
N ILE A 24 7.89 8.64 7.49
CA ILE A 24 7.52 7.34 6.92
C ILE A 24 8.13 7.21 5.52
N TRP A 25 8.06 8.26 4.70
CA TRP A 25 8.66 8.29 3.37
C TRP A 25 10.17 8.08 3.41
N GLN A 26 10.89 8.86 4.22
CA GLN A 26 12.35 8.76 4.35
C GLN A 26 12.80 7.39 4.85
N LEU A 27 12.08 6.80 5.82
CA LEU A 27 12.38 5.47 6.32
C LEU A 27 12.17 4.42 5.23
N ALA A 28 11.08 4.51 4.47
CA ALA A 28 10.83 3.62 3.36
C ALA A 28 11.86 3.78 2.24
N THR A 29 12.32 5.01 1.96
CA THR A 29 13.43 5.24 1.02
C THR A 29 14.71 4.54 1.49
N ALA A 30 15.09 4.76 2.74
CA ALA A 30 16.34 4.24 3.31
C ALA A 30 16.37 2.70 3.35
N GLN A 31 15.21 2.09 3.57
CA GLN A 31 15.05 0.63 3.63
C GLN A 31 14.54 0.02 2.32
N GLN A 32 14.37 0.81 1.25
CA GLN A 32 13.80 0.38 -0.04
C GLN A 32 12.45 -0.35 0.11
N LEU A 33 11.61 0.14 1.02
CA LEU A 33 10.30 -0.42 1.30
C LEU A 33 9.23 0.13 0.35
N THR A 34 8.15 -0.62 0.23
CA THR A 34 6.93 -0.19 -0.45
C THR A 34 5.94 0.31 0.60
N ILE A 35 5.43 1.53 0.40
CA ILE A 35 4.40 2.12 1.25
C ILE A 35 3.04 1.78 0.66
N ILE A 36 2.14 1.22 1.47
CA ILE A 36 0.75 0.99 1.11
C ILE A 36 -0.11 1.89 1.99
N SER A 37 -0.85 2.84 1.39
CA SER A 37 -1.75 3.73 2.13
C SER A 37 -2.99 4.09 1.32
N LYS A 38 -4.05 4.55 2.00
CA LYS A 38 -5.21 5.19 1.34
C LYS A 38 -5.01 6.70 1.16
N ASP A 39 -4.05 7.29 1.87
CA ASP A 39 -3.86 8.74 1.86
C ASP A 39 -3.15 9.16 0.58
N SER A 40 -3.82 10.00 -0.19
CA SER A 40 -3.30 10.51 -1.45
C SER A 40 -2.11 11.46 -1.29
N ASP A 41 -1.86 11.95 -0.07
CA ASP A 41 -0.77 12.91 0.19
C ASP A 41 0.60 12.32 -0.14
N PHE A 42 0.75 11.00 -0.03
CA PHE A 42 1.96 10.29 -0.45
C PHE A 42 2.23 10.32 -1.96
N LEU A 43 1.20 10.55 -2.79
CA LEU A 43 1.38 10.72 -4.23
C LEU A 43 2.26 11.92 -4.54
N ASN A 44 2.21 12.96 -3.71
CA ASN A 44 3.06 14.15 -3.89
C ASN A 44 4.55 13.77 -3.76
N PHE A 45 4.90 12.83 -2.88
CA PHE A 45 6.28 12.38 -2.74
C PHE A 45 6.74 11.46 -3.88
N THR A 46 5.83 10.69 -4.50
CA THR A 46 6.18 9.83 -5.65
C THR A 46 6.71 10.64 -6.85
N THR A 47 6.28 11.90 -6.99
CA THR A 47 6.71 12.77 -8.10
C THR A 47 8.19 13.13 -8.06
N GLN A 48 8.83 13.03 -6.88
CA GLN A 48 10.23 13.40 -6.65
C GLN A 48 11.13 12.18 -6.44
N THR A 49 10.62 10.96 -6.69
CA THR A 49 11.33 9.71 -6.43
C THR A 49 11.86 9.06 -7.70
N ASN A 50 13.10 8.56 -7.62
CA ASN A 50 13.83 7.91 -8.71
C ASN A 50 13.80 6.37 -8.62
N GLY A 51 12.74 5.79 -8.06
CA GLY A 51 12.53 4.34 -7.97
C GLY A 51 12.00 3.85 -6.62
N PHE A 52 12.49 4.42 -5.51
CA PHE A 52 12.03 4.10 -4.15
C PHE A 52 11.81 5.36 -3.29
N PRO A 53 10.82 5.33 -2.39
CA PRO A 53 9.95 4.21 -2.06
C PRO A 53 8.82 4.06 -3.09
N LYS A 54 8.42 2.83 -3.33
CA LYS A 54 7.26 2.54 -4.16
C LYS A 54 5.99 2.80 -3.36
N PHE A 55 4.98 3.40 -3.98
CA PHE A 55 3.73 3.74 -3.31
C PHE A 55 2.55 2.98 -3.92
N ILE A 56 1.80 2.28 -3.09
CA ILE A 56 0.56 1.61 -3.49
C ILE A 56 -0.60 2.34 -2.85
N TRP A 57 -1.40 2.97 -3.70
CA TRP A 57 -2.60 3.67 -3.28
C TRP A 57 -3.82 2.74 -3.29
N LEU A 58 -4.37 2.45 -2.12
CA LEU A 58 -5.60 1.69 -2.00
C LEU A 58 -6.80 2.63 -2.04
N LYS A 59 -7.56 2.61 -3.15
CA LYS A 59 -8.82 3.35 -3.27
C LYS A 59 -9.95 2.52 -2.68
N MET A 60 -10.12 2.62 -1.37
CA MET A 60 -11.16 1.90 -0.62
C MET A 60 -11.95 2.85 0.29
N PRO A 61 -13.28 2.66 0.40
CA PRO A 61 -14.14 3.50 1.24
C PRO A 61 -13.99 3.20 2.74
N SER A 62 -13.68 1.96 3.11
CA SER A 62 -13.49 1.54 4.51
C SER A 62 -12.05 1.12 4.75
N ALA A 63 -11.45 1.57 5.86
CA ALA A 63 -10.06 1.29 6.23
C ALA A 63 -9.97 0.31 7.39
N ASN A 64 -10.74 -0.78 7.34
CA ASN A 64 -10.56 -1.86 8.32
C ASN A 64 -9.38 -2.74 7.88
N THR A 65 -8.58 -3.19 8.85
CA THR A 65 -7.35 -3.96 8.62
C THR A 65 -7.61 -5.25 7.82
N GLU A 66 -8.76 -5.89 8.05
CA GLU A 66 -9.16 -7.11 7.35
C GLU A 66 -9.41 -6.89 5.86
N SER A 67 -10.08 -5.79 5.50
CA SER A 67 -10.36 -5.42 4.12
C SER A 67 -9.07 -5.01 3.39
N MET A 68 -8.16 -4.29 4.06
CA MET A 68 -6.85 -3.99 3.49
C MET A 68 -6.06 -5.27 3.23
N ALA A 69 -6.01 -6.19 4.20
CA ALA A 69 -5.30 -7.47 4.05
C ALA A 69 -5.88 -8.29 2.89
N ARG A 70 -7.21 -8.37 2.78
CA ARG A 70 -7.88 -9.06 1.69
C ARG A 70 -7.53 -8.48 0.32
N VAL A 71 -7.57 -7.16 0.17
CA VAL A 71 -7.21 -6.48 -1.09
C VAL A 71 -5.75 -6.74 -1.45
N ILE A 72 -4.84 -6.66 -0.48
CA ILE A 72 -3.42 -6.96 -0.70
C ILE A 72 -3.24 -8.41 -1.17
N LEU A 73 -3.95 -9.38 -0.57
CA LEU A 73 -3.91 -10.77 -0.99
C LEU A 73 -4.49 -10.99 -2.40
N GLU A 74 -5.66 -10.42 -2.67
CA GLU A 74 -6.34 -10.51 -3.98
C GLU A 74 -5.45 -9.94 -5.09
N HIS A 75 -4.67 -8.90 -4.79
CA HIS A 75 -3.76 -8.24 -5.73
C HIS A 75 -2.28 -8.62 -5.55
N ARG A 76 -1.95 -9.69 -4.80
CA ARG A 76 -0.56 -10.06 -4.49
C ARG A 76 0.33 -10.21 -5.72
N THR A 77 -0.21 -10.79 -6.79
CA THR A 77 0.51 -11.00 -8.05
C THR A 77 0.86 -9.66 -8.69
N HIS A 78 -0.11 -8.74 -8.72
CA HIS A 78 0.07 -7.41 -9.28
C HIS A 78 1.05 -6.57 -8.45
N ILE A 79 1.02 -6.71 -7.12
CA ILE A 79 1.99 -6.08 -6.22
C ILE A 79 3.40 -6.65 -6.45
N SER A 80 3.53 -7.95 -6.65
CA SER A 80 4.81 -8.60 -6.97
C SER A 80 5.37 -8.12 -8.31
N GLU A 81 4.54 -8.05 -9.35
CA GLU A 81 4.92 -7.52 -10.66
C GLU A 81 5.35 -6.04 -10.55
N PHE A 82 4.58 -5.24 -9.81
CA PHE A 82 4.92 -3.85 -9.52
C PHE A 82 6.24 -3.72 -8.76
N SER A 83 6.55 -4.63 -7.84
CA SER A 83 7.84 -4.64 -7.12
C SER A 83 9.04 -4.80 -8.06
N GLN A 84 8.86 -5.46 -9.20
CA GLN A 84 9.89 -5.67 -10.23
C GLN A 84 9.85 -4.64 -11.36
N SER A 85 8.77 -3.87 -11.46
CA SER A 85 8.61 -2.78 -12.43
C SER A 85 9.48 -1.56 -12.08
N ASN A 86 9.74 -0.71 -13.07
CA ASN A 86 10.33 0.62 -12.85
C ASN A 86 9.28 1.67 -12.41
N GLU A 87 8.03 1.26 -12.22
CA GLU A 87 6.99 2.14 -11.71
C GLU A 87 7.19 2.46 -10.22
N VAL A 88 6.90 3.71 -9.88
CA VAL A 88 7.01 4.25 -8.51
C VAL A 88 5.66 4.28 -7.80
N ARG A 89 4.56 4.11 -8.54
CA ARG A 89 3.20 4.14 -8.00
C ARG A 89 2.30 3.07 -8.61
N LEU A 90 1.46 2.46 -7.78
CA LEU A 90 0.40 1.53 -8.18
C LEU A 90 -0.92 2.00 -7.58
N ILE A 91 -2.00 1.95 -8.35
CA ILE A 91 -3.34 2.27 -7.84
C ILE A 91 -4.16 0.99 -7.86
N ILE A 92 -4.67 0.60 -6.71
CA ILE A 92 -5.56 -0.56 -6.57
C ILE A 92 -6.97 -0.04 -6.30
N PRO A 93 -7.88 -0.06 -7.29
CA PRO A 93 -9.27 0.26 -7.07
C PRO A 93 -9.94 -0.91 -6.36
N VAL A 94 -10.42 -0.68 -5.14
CA VAL A 94 -11.29 -1.65 -4.46
C VAL A 94 -12.69 -1.40 -4.98
N ARG A 95 -13.12 -2.19 -5.95
CA ARG A 95 -14.52 -2.15 -6.38
C ARG A 95 -15.39 -2.46 -5.15
N PRO A 96 -16.42 -1.65 -4.86
CA PRO A 96 -17.40 -2.05 -3.87
C PRO A 96 -18.03 -3.38 -4.32
N PRO A 97 -18.36 -4.29 -3.39
CA PRO A 97 -18.96 -5.59 -3.70
C PRO A 97 -20.31 -5.50 -4.46
N GLU A 98 -20.83 -4.30 -4.70
CA GLU A 98 -22.13 -4.03 -5.32
C GLU A 98 -22.09 -3.92 -6.86
N GLU A 99 -20.91 -3.97 -7.49
CA GLU A 99 -20.76 -3.89 -8.96
C GLU A 99 -20.37 -5.24 -9.61
N VAL A 100 -20.87 -6.34 -9.05
CA VAL A 100 -20.77 -7.70 -9.64
C VAL A 100 -22.13 -8.29 -10.05
N ALA A 101 -23.20 -7.48 -10.06
CA ALA A 101 -24.50 -7.89 -10.59
C ALA A 101 -24.91 -7.00 -11.77
N THR A 102 -24.60 -7.43 -12.99
CA THR A 102 -25.51 -7.48 -14.17
C THR A 102 -24.68 -7.92 -15.38
N VAL A 103 -24.66 -9.23 -15.64
CA VAL A 103 -24.68 -9.79 -16.99
C VAL A 103 -25.73 -10.89 -16.99
#